data_AF-A0A921FGP7-F1
#
_entry.id   AF-A0A921FGP7-F1
#
_cell.length_a   1.000
_cell.length_b   1.000
_cell.length_c   1.000
_cell.angle_alpha   90.00
_cell.angle_beta   90.00
_cell.angle_gamma   90.00
#
_symmetry.space_group_name_H-M   'P 1'
#
loop_
_entity.id
_entity.type
_entity.pdbx_description
1 polymer ?
#
loop_
_entity_poly.entity_id
_entity_poly.type
_entity_poly.pdbx_seq_one_letter_code
_entity_poly.pdbx_strand_id
1 'polypeptide(L)'
;MKVVKFGGSSLASGNSVDKALSIINADPERQVVVVSAPGKRTEDDIKVTDLMITYAYMSLRSNNYQDIATRIFKRYELIAQYFELPEAELEDIKQLLLTLPKLSYPNNDYRMATFKAHGERLNAILIAKILNHQGIKARFLEPKDVGLIVTGTSNNAEVNPETYVNLKRIKAAKDEKIIFPGFYGITPSGHIATFSRGGSDITGAILARGLNADLYENFTDVDAIFSANPHIVDQPKPIKRMT
;
A
#
# COMPACT_ATOMS: atom_id res chain seq x y z
N MET A 1 13.86 11.32 11.13
CA MET A 1 12.56 10.89 10.56
C MET A 1 12.53 9.37 10.45
N LYS A 2 11.36 8.75 10.65
CA LYS A 2 11.14 7.30 10.55
C LYS A 2 10.22 6.96 9.38
N VAL A 3 10.49 5.81 8.78
CA VAL A 3 9.59 5.16 7.82
C VAL A 3 8.91 4.00 8.55
N VAL A 4 7.60 3.89 8.42
CA VAL A 4 6.84 2.78 8.96
C VAL A 4 6.07 2.09 7.84
N LYS A 5 5.90 0.78 7.95
CA LYS A 5 5.08 0.00 7.00
C LYS A 5 4.03 -0.81 7.72
N PHE A 6 2.82 -0.85 7.18
CA PHE A 6 1.71 -1.66 7.65
C PHE A 6 1.29 -2.67 6.59
N GLY A 7 1.22 -3.94 7.00
CA GLY A 7 0.72 -5.03 6.15
C GLY A 7 -0.80 -4.98 5.94
N GLY A 8 -1.29 -5.84 5.04
CA GLY A 8 -2.72 -5.86 4.71
C GLY A 8 -3.63 -6.23 5.88
N SER A 9 -3.21 -7.13 6.78
CA SER A 9 -3.98 -7.50 7.98
C SER A 9 -4.17 -6.30 8.91
N SER A 10 -3.13 -5.49 9.10
CA SER A 10 -3.18 -4.23 9.88
C SER A 10 -4.12 -3.19 9.28
N LEU A 11 -4.54 -3.35 8.02
CA LEU A 11 -5.34 -2.38 7.27
C LEU A 11 -6.65 -3.00 6.72
N ALA A 12 -7.10 -4.12 7.29
CA ALA A 12 -8.20 -4.90 6.74
C ALA A 12 -9.60 -4.28 6.96
N SER A 13 -9.76 -3.50 8.04
CA SER A 13 -11.03 -2.91 8.50
C SER A 13 -10.82 -1.54 9.13
N GLY A 14 -11.89 -0.77 9.35
CA GLY A 14 -11.83 0.51 10.05
C GLY A 14 -11.13 0.42 11.42
N ASN A 15 -11.48 -0.57 12.25
CA ASN A 15 -10.81 -0.80 13.53
C ASN A 15 -9.32 -1.14 13.39
N SER A 16 -8.93 -1.92 12.38
CA SER A 16 -7.52 -2.23 12.14
C SER A 16 -6.74 -0.98 11.73
N VAL A 17 -7.32 -0.18 10.83
CA VAL A 17 -6.76 1.10 10.41
C VAL A 17 -6.63 2.04 11.61
N ASP A 18 -7.62 2.12 12.48
CA ASP A 18 -7.58 2.97 13.68
C ASP A 18 -6.42 2.63 14.63
N LYS A 19 -6.18 1.33 14.83
CA LYS A 19 -4.99 0.85 15.55
C LYS A 19 -3.68 1.26 14.85
N ALA A 20 -3.62 1.15 13.52
CA ALA A 20 -2.45 1.58 12.75
C ALA A 20 -2.24 3.10 12.85
N LEU A 21 -3.30 3.90 12.75
CA LEU A 21 -3.23 5.36 12.90
C LEU A 21 -2.78 5.75 14.32
N SER A 22 -3.27 5.05 15.34
CA SER A 22 -2.83 5.24 16.72
C SER A 22 -1.31 5.03 16.87
N ILE A 23 -0.76 3.99 16.23
CA ILE A 23 0.68 3.74 16.19
C ILE A 23 1.42 4.86 15.44
N ILE A 24 0.93 5.28 14.27
CA ILE A 24 1.54 6.36 13.47
C ILE A 24 1.59 7.67 14.27
N ASN A 25 0.55 7.97 15.04
CA ASN A 25 0.39 9.22 15.77
C ASN A 25 1.05 9.21 17.15
N ALA A 26 1.34 8.02 17.71
CA ALA A 26 2.05 7.89 18.97
C ALA A 26 3.51 8.38 18.92
N ASP A 27 4.09 8.52 17.72
CA ASP A 27 5.44 9.02 17.53
C ASP A 27 5.48 10.03 16.37
N PRO A 28 5.79 11.32 16.64
CA PRO A 28 5.83 12.34 15.60
C PRO A 28 6.90 12.06 14.53
N GLU A 29 7.96 11.31 14.86
CA GLU A 29 9.02 10.98 13.91
C GLU A 29 8.55 10.00 12.81
N ARG A 30 7.45 9.26 13.01
CA ARG A 30 6.83 8.39 12.01
C ARG A 30 6.15 9.23 10.91
N GLN A 31 6.96 9.83 10.05
CA GLN A 31 6.51 10.80 9.05
C GLN A 31 6.17 10.15 7.71
N VAL A 32 6.71 8.98 7.39
CA VAL A 32 6.44 8.30 6.11
C VAL A 32 5.81 6.95 6.40
N VAL A 33 4.60 6.75 5.89
CA VAL A 33 3.77 5.58 6.16
C VAL A 33 3.55 4.82 4.86
N VAL A 34 4.11 3.62 4.75
CA VAL A 34 3.90 2.70 3.65
C VAL A 34 2.74 1.78 3.96
N VAL A 35 1.77 1.72 3.06
CA VAL A 35 0.54 0.94 3.27
C VAL A 35 0.33 -0.07 2.16
N SER A 36 0.01 -1.31 2.55
CA SER A 36 -0.46 -2.34 1.64
C SER A 36 -1.96 -2.19 1.33
N ALA A 37 -2.47 -2.94 0.36
CA ALA A 37 -3.91 -3.10 0.16
C ALA A 37 -4.59 -3.75 1.38
N PRO A 38 -5.90 -3.50 1.64
CA PRO A 38 -6.61 -4.14 2.74
C PRO A 38 -6.58 -5.67 2.62
N GLY A 39 -6.18 -6.31 3.72
CA GLY A 39 -6.10 -7.76 3.86
C GLY A 39 -7.45 -8.40 4.15
N LYS A 40 -7.41 -9.62 4.69
CA LYS A 40 -8.60 -10.34 5.13
C LYS A 40 -9.10 -9.79 6.48
N ARG A 41 -10.43 -9.65 6.63
CA ARG A 41 -11.08 -9.28 7.91
C ARG A 41 -11.33 -10.51 8.80
N THR A 42 -11.58 -11.65 8.16
CA THR A 42 -11.81 -12.97 8.76
C THR A 42 -11.12 -14.02 7.90
N GLU A 43 -10.99 -15.27 8.37
CA GLU A 43 -10.28 -16.33 7.63
C GLU A 43 -10.88 -16.58 6.22
N ASP A 44 -12.21 -16.54 6.12
CA ASP A 44 -12.98 -16.75 4.89
C ASP A 44 -13.09 -15.51 3.99
N ASP A 45 -12.60 -14.35 4.45
CA ASP A 45 -12.63 -13.13 3.67
C ASP A 45 -11.58 -13.15 2.55
N ILE A 46 -11.79 -12.35 1.51
CA ILE A 46 -10.86 -12.23 0.38
C ILE A 46 -10.12 -10.89 0.48
N LYS A 47 -8.79 -10.91 0.42
CA LYS A 47 -7.98 -9.69 0.42
C LYS A 47 -8.24 -8.87 -0.84
N VAL A 48 -8.13 -7.55 -0.73
CA VAL A 48 -8.40 -6.64 -1.85
C VAL A 48 -7.49 -6.94 -3.05
N THR A 49 -6.24 -7.30 -2.84
CA THR A 49 -5.34 -7.68 -3.94
C THR A 49 -5.89 -8.84 -4.78
N ASP A 50 -6.52 -9.85 -4.17
CA ASP A 50 -7.10 -10.98 -4.90
C ASP A 50 -8.38 -10.58 -5.64
N LEU A 51 -9.17 -9.66 -5.06
CA LEU A 51 -10.29 -9.05 -5.76
C LEU A 51 -9.82 -8.25 -6.97
N MET A 52 -8.72 -7.49 -6.85
CA MET A 52 -8.12 -6.75 -7.98
C MET A 52 -7.59 -7.70 -9.07
N ILE A 53 -7.02 -8.84 -8.70
CA ILE A 53 -6.60 -9.87 -9.67
C ILE A 53 -7.82 -10.43 -10.41
N THR A 54 -8.88 -10.75 -9.67
CA THR A 54 -10.15 -11.20 -10.26
C THR A 54 -10.72 -10.15 -11.20
N TYR A 55 -10.69 -8.88 -10.79
CA TYR A 55 -11.16 -7.76 -11.58
C TYR A 55 -10.36 -7.59 -12.89
N ALA A 56 -9.04 -7.75 -12.85
CA ALA A 56 -8.19 -7.73 -14.03
C ALA A 56 -8.56 -8.84 -15.02
N TYR A 57 -8.77 -10.07 -14.53
CA TYR A 57 -9.15 -11.20 -15.38
C TYR A 57 -10.55 -11.06 -15.99
N MET A 58 -11.53 -10.65 -15.19
CA MET A 58 -12.91 -10.46 -15.68
C MET A 58 -12.94 -9.38 -16.74
N SER A 59 -12.30 -8.23 -16.49
CA SER A 59 -12.26 -7.11 -17.44
C SER A 59 -11.47 -7.40 -18.72
N LEU A 60 -10.67 -8.46 -18.77
CA LEU A 60 -10.02 -8.95 -20.00
C LEU A 60 -10.93 -9.84 -20.84
N ARG A 61 -11.83 -10.60 -20.19
CA ARG A 61 -12.59 -11.69 -20.84
C ARG A 61 -14.05 -11.36 -21.08
N SER A 62 -14.63 -10.48 -20.28
CA SER A 62 -16.04 -10.11 -20.36
C SER A 62 -16.25 -8.66 -19.95
N ASN A 63 -17.42 -8.12 -20.28
CA ASN A 63 -17.87 -6.81 -19.77
C ASN A 63 -18.67 -6.93 -18.46
N ASN A 64 -18.64 -8.09 -17.80
CA ASN A 64 -19.33 -8.33 -16.54
C ASN A 64 -18.32 -8.27 -15.38
N TYR A 65 -17.95 -7.06 -14.97
CA TYR A 65 -16.98 -6.81 -13.90
C TYR A 65 -17.46 -5.73 -12.91
N GLN A 66 -18.71 -5.29 -13.04
CA GLN A 66 -19.31 -4.24 -12.23
C GLN A 66 -19.46 -4.71 -10.78
N ASP A 67 -19.89 -5.96 -10.57
CA ASP A 67 -20.06 -6.54 -9.23
C ASP A 67 -18.74 -6.62 -8.46
N ILE A 68 -17.65 -7.02 -9.12
CA ILE A 68 -16.34 -7.08 -8.47
C ILE A 68 -15.81 -5.67 -8.15
N ALA A 69 -16.02 -4.70 -9.04
CA ALA A 69 -15.68 -3.30 -8.77
C ALA A 69 -16.47 -2.74 -7.58
N THR A 70 -17.78 -2.99 -7.52
CA THR A 70 -18.64 -2.61 -6.38
C THR A 70 -18.15 -3.26 -5.09
N ARG A 71 -17.82 -4.55 -5.11
CA ARG A 71 -17.29 -5.26 -3.95
C ARG A 71 -15.96 -4.69 -3.46
N ILE A 72 -15.06 -4.33 -4.37
CA ILE A 72 -13.79 -3.68 -4.04
C ILE A 72 -14.04 -2.29 -3.45
N PHE A 73 -14.88 -1.46 -4.08
CA PHE A 73 -15.20 -0.12 -3.58
C PHE A 73 -15.80 -0.19 -2.18
N LYS A 74 -16.73 -1.13 -1.93
CA LYS A 74 -17.34 -1.34 -0.62
C LYS A 74 -16.32 -1.64 0.49
N ARG A 75 -15.16 -2.22 0.16
CA ARG A 75 -14.07 -2.41 1.14
C ARG A 75 -13.52 -1.09 1.65
N TYR A 76 -13.29 -0.14 0.76
CA TYR A 76 -12.80 1.20 1.11
C TYR A 76 -13.88 2.03 1.77
N GLU A 77 -15.12 1.95 1.27
CA GLU A 77 -16.28 2.64 1.84
C GLU A 77 -16.53 2.24 3.30
N LEU A 78 -16.47 0.95 3.63
CA LEU A 78 -16.65 0.49 5.02
C LEU A 78 -15.54 0.97 5.96
N ILE A 79 -14.31 1.13 5.46
CA ILE A 79 -13.22 1.72 6.25
C ILE A 79 -13.49 3.21 6.45
N ALA A 80 -13.86 3.94 5.39
CA ALA A 80 -14.19 5.36 5.46
C ALA A 80 -15.34 5.66 6.43
N GLN A 81 -16.41 4.85 6.37
CA GLN A 81 -17.59 4.96 7.25
C GLN A 81 -17.23 4.84 8.74
N TYR A 82 -16.24 4.01 9.08
CA TYR A 82 -15.77 3.89 10.47
C TYR A 82 -15.20 5.21 11.01
N PHE A 83 -14.59 6.01 10.14
CA PHE A 83 -14.01 7.31 10.48
C PHE A 83 -14.95 8.48 10.17
N GLU A 84 -16.23 8.21 9.89
CA GLU A 84 -17.23 9.23 9.55
C GLU A 84 -16.83 10.08 8.32
N LEU A 85 -15.93 9.58 7.47
CA LEU A 85 -15.51 10.26 6.25
C LEU A 85 -16.68 10.25 5.23
N PRO A 86 -17.15 11.41 4.75
CA PRO A 86 -18.30 11.47 3.85
C PRO A 86 -18.08 10.69 2.55
N GLU A 87 -19.12 10.04 2.02
CA GLU A 87 -19.03 9.27 0.78
C GLU A 87 -18.56 10.13 -0.42
N ALA A 88 -18.92 11.42 -0.43
CA ALA A 88 -18.48 12.36 -1.45
C ALA A 88 -16.94 12.48 -1.55
N GLU A 89 -16.22 12.25 -0.44
CA GLU A 89 -14.75 12.24 -0.42
C GLU A 89 -14.14 11.00 -1.07
N LEU A 90 -14.96 9.97 -1.39
CA LEU A 90 -14.52 8.73 -2.01
C LEU A 90 -14.75 8.68 -3.53
N GLU A 91 -15.32 9.74 -4.11
CA GLU A 91 -15.68 9.74 -5.53
C GLU A 91 -14.45 9.56 -6.43
N ASP A 92 -13.30 10.13 -6.05
CA ASP A 92 -12.03 9.93 -6.76
C ASP A 92 -11.56 8.47 -6.72
N ILE A 93 -11.64 7.81 -5.56
CA ILE A 93 -11.34 6.37 -5.40
C ILE A 93 -12.26 5.54 -6.29
N LYS A 94 -13.57 5.85 -6.31
CA LYS A 94 -14.56 5.18 -7.16
C LYS A 94 -14.24 5.36 -8.64
N GLN A 95 -13.97 6.57 -9.09
CA GLN A 95 -13.63 6.87 -10.47
C GLN A 95 -12.31 6.20 -10.90
N LEU A 96 -11.28 6.22 -10.06
CA LEU A 96 -10.02 5.50 -10.33
C LEU A 96 -10.27 4.00 -10.53
N LEU A 97 -11.11 3.39 -9.67
CA LEU A 97 -11.43 1.97 -9.79
C LEU A 97 -12.23 1.63 -11.07
N LEU A 98 -13.20 2.49 -11.45
CA LEU A 98 -14.06 2.28 -12.63
C LEU A 98 -13.35 2.59 -13.95
N THR A 99 -12.29 3.38 -13.93
CA THR A 99 -11.49 3.72 -15.12
C THR A 99 -10.44 2.67 -15.44
N LEU A 100 -10.00 1.86 -14.47
CA LEU A 100 -8.98 0.82 -14.66
C LEU A 100 -9.18 -0.06 -15.91
N PRO A 101 -10.36 -0.65 -16.17
CA PRO A 101 -10.57 -1.48 -17.37
C PRO A 101 -10.40 -0.74 -18.70
N LYS A 102 -10.54 0.58 -18.68
CA LYS A 102 -10.56 1.46 -19.86
C LYS A 102 -9.18 2.04 -20.21
N LEU A 103 -8.19 1.84 -19.33
CA LEU A 103 -6.82 2.31 -19.58
C LEU A 103 -6.14 1.46 -20.66
N SER A 104 -5.17 2.07 -21.34
CA SER A 104 -4.29 1.36 -22.25
C SER A 104 -3.14 0.71 -21.48
N TYR A 105 -2.83 -0.54 -21.82
CA TYR A 105 -1.78 -1.33 -21.19
C TYR A 105 -0.83 -1.89 -22.27
N PRO A 106 0.49 -1.95 -22.01
CA PRO A 106 1.44 -2.52 -22.97
C PRO A 106 1.12 -3.98 -23.33
N ASN A 107 0.72 -4.76 -22.32
CA ASN A 107 0.28 -6.14 -22.45
C ASN A 107 -0.53 -6.55 -21.19
N ASN A 108 -1.00 -7.80 -21.19
CA ASN A 108 -1.81 -8.34 -20.09
C ASN A 108 -1.06 -8.41 -18.75
N ASP A 109 0.27 -8.54 -18.76
CA ASP A 109 1.06 -8.61 -17.53
C ASP A 109 1.18 -7.25 -16.86
N TYR A 110 1.43 -6.18 -17.63
CA TYR A 110 1.40 -4.81 -17.11
C TYR A 110 0.00 -4.38 -16.67
N ARG A 111 -1.05 -4.88 -17.34
CA ARG A 111 -2.43 -4.72 -16.87
C ARG A 111 -2.63 -5.36 -15.49
N MET A 112 -2.23 -6.62 -15.35
CA MET A 112 -2.32 -7.34 -14.08
C MET A 112 -1.53 -6.65 -12.96
N ALA A 113 -0.31 -6.20 -13.25
CA ALA A 113 0.52 -5.43 -12.32
C ALA A 113 -0.19 -4.14 -11.87
N THR A 114 -0.77 -3.39 -12.82
CA THR A 114 -1.50 -2.16 -12.54
C THR A 114 -2.70 -2.36 -11.64
N PHE A 115 -3.51 -3.40 -11.89
CA PHE A 115 -4.66 -3.71 -11.04
C PHE A 115 -4.23 -4.09 -9.62
N LYS A 116 -3.20 -4.94 -9.47
CA LYS A 116 -2.69 -5.29 -8.12
C LYS A 116 -2.19 -4.07 -7.36
N ALA A 117 -1.40 -3.21 -8.02
CA ALA A 117 -0.87 -1.97 -7.46
C ALA A 117 -1.98 -1.00 -6.99
N HIS A 118 -3.10 -0.95 -7.72
CA HIS A 118 -4.22 -0.09 -7.34
C HIS A 118 -4.88 -0.50 -6.02
N GLY A 119 -4.73 -1.75 -5.56
CA GLY A 119 -5.13 -2.11 -4.20
C GLY A 119 -4.40 -1.29 -3.13
N GLU A 120 -3.11 -1.03 -3.32
CA GLU A 120 -2.30 -0.24 -2.37
C GLU A 120 -2.49 1.26 -2.59
N ARG A 121 -2.54 1.69 -3.86
CA ARG A 121 -2.75 3.08 -4.26
C ARG A 121 -4.05 3.65 -3.68
N LEU A 122 -5.17 2.94 -3.88
CA LEU A 122 -6.47 3.39 -3.38
C LEU A 122 -6.52 3.43 -1.84
N ASN A 123 -5.83 2.49 -1.17
CA ASN A 123 -5.75 2.49 0.28
C ASN A 123 -4.91 3.66 0.81
N ALA A 124 -3.80 4.00 0.16
CA ALA A 124 -2.97 5.14 0.52
C ALA A 124 -3.73 6.48 0.34
N ILE A 125 -4.51 6.62 -0.72
CA ILE A 125 -5.40 7.78 -0.92
C ILE A 125 -6.42 7.86 0.22
N LEU A 126 -7.09 6.74 0.53
CA LEU A 126 -8.08 6.69 1.61
C LEU A 126 -7.49 7.07 2.97
N ILE A 127 -6.34 6.49 3.33
CA ILE A 127 -5.68 6.75 4.62
C ILE A 127 -5.25 8.22 4.73
N ALA A 128 -4.75 8.82 3.64
CA ALA A 128 -4.45 10.24 3.64
C ALA A 128 -5.70 11.11 3.85
N LYS A 129 -6.84 10.76 3.22
CA LYS A 129 -8.12 11.45 3.43
C LYS A 129 -8.62 11.31 4.88
N ILE A 130 -8.55 10.11 5.44
CA ILE A 130 -8.95 9.84 6.84
C ILE A 130 -8.12 10.69 7.81
N LEU A 131 -6.79 10.71 7.67
CA LEU A 131 -5.93 11.52 8.53
C LEU A 131 -6.26 13.01 8.43
N ASN A 132 -6.45 13.54 7.22
CA ASN A 132 -6.83 14.94 7.04
C ASN A 132 -8.21 15.25 7.63
N HIS A 133 -9.17 14.33 7.52
CA HIS A 133 -10.49 14.46 8.15
C HIS A 133 -10.40 14.52 9.68
N GLN A 134 -9.46 13.80 10.28
CA GLN A 134 -9.14 13.85 11.70
C GLN A 134 -8.26 15.05 12.10
N GLY A 135 -7.99 15.98 11.19
CA GLY A 135 -7.17 17.18 11.44
C GLY A 135 -5.66 16.94 11.43
N ILE A 136 -5.20 15.76 11.01
CA ILE A 136 -3.78 15.41 10.89
C ILE A 136 -3.34 15.67 9.46
N LYS A 137 -2.38 16.59 9.27
CA LYS A 137 -1.87 16.93 7.95
C LYS A 137 -1.23 15.71 7.29
N ALA A 138 -1.87 15.19 6.25
CA ALA A 138 -1.39 14.04 5.50
C ALA A 138 -1.32 14.35 4.00
N ARG A 139 -0.25 13.91 3.36
CA ARG A 139 -0.06 14.03 1.91
C ARG A 139 0.12 12.64 1.30
N PHE A 140 -0.78 12.29 0.39
CA PHE A 140 -0.57 11.14 -0.49
C PHE A 140 0.55 11.45 -1.48
N LEU A 141 1.50 10.53 -1.60
CA LEU A 141 2.49 10.49 -2.69
C LEU A 141 2.53 9.07 -3.24
N GLU A 142 2.72 8.94 -4.55
CA GLU A 142 2.89 7.65 -5.21
C GLU A 142 4.25 7.55 -5.94
N PRO A 143 4.66 6.35 -6.39
CA PRO A 143 5.90 6.14 -7.14
C PRO A 143 6.16 7.14 -8.27
N LYS A 144 5.12 7.57 -8.99
CA LYS A 144 5.23 8.55 -10.06
C LYS A 144 5.65 9.94 -9.56
N ASP A 145 5.15 10.36 -8.40
CA ASP A 145 5.40 11.71 -7.85
C ASP A 145 6.83 11.86 -7.35
N VAL A 146 7.40 10.76 -6.85
CA VAL A 146 8.73 10.76 -6.22
C VAL A 146 9.83 10.21 -7.12
N GLY A 147 9.48 9.80 -8.35
CA GLY A 147 10.42 9.17 -9.26
C GLY A 147 10.99 7.85 -8.71
N LEU A 148 10.14 7.01 -8.12
CA LEU A 148 10.48 5.63 -7.76
C LEU A 148 10.50 4.78 -9.04
N ILE A 149 11.63 4.85 -9.72
CA ILE A 149 11.87 4.18 -10.99
C ILE A 149 12.31 2.73 -10.75
N VAL A 150 11.71 1.82 -11.49
CA VAL A 150 12.04 0.38 -11.45
C VAL A 150 12.38 -0.16 -12.83
N THR A 151 13.17 -1.23 -12.85
CA THR A 151 13.51 -2.03 -14.03
C THR A 151 13.05 -3.48 -13.81
N GLY A 152 13.46 -4.42 -14.66
CA GLY A 152 13.02 -5.81 -14.57
C GLY A 152 11.69 -6.06 -15.29
N THR A 153 10.89 -6.99 -14.77
CA THR A 153 9.60 -7.38 -15.38
C THR A 153 8.42 -6.72 -14.67
N SER A 154 7.23 -6.81 -15.27
CA SER A 154 5.98 -6.28 -14.71
C SER A 154 5.63 -6.82 -13.31
N ASN A 155 6.13 -8.01 -12.94
CA ASN A 155 5.82 -8.71 -11.69
C ASN A 155 7.05 -9.07 -10.83
N ASN A 156 8.26 -8.71 -11.28
CA ASN A 156 9.51 -8.89 -10.57
C ASN A 156 10.39 -7.67 -10.84
N ALA A 157 9.88 -6.51 -10.43
CA ALA A 157 10.56 -5.25 -10.62
C ALA A 157 11.74 -5.10 -9.65
N GLU A 158 12.78 -4.39 -10.08
CA GLU A 158 13.95 -4.05 -9.27
C GLU A 158 14.14 -2.54 -9.23
N VAL A 159 14.52 -1.99 -8.08
CA VAL A 159 14.72 -0.54 -7.92
C VAL A 159 15.87 -0.05 -8.79
N ASN A 160 15.61 0.97 -9.62
CA ASN A 160 16.67 1.68 -10.33
C ASN A 160 17.40 2.62 -9.35
N PRO A 161 18.75 2.64 -9.30
CA PRO A 161 19.50 3.54 -8.43
C PRO A 161 19.13 5.03 -8.52
N GLU A 162 18.64 5.49 -9.67
CA GLU A 162 18.14 6.86 -9.87
C GLU A 162 17.02 7.22 -8.86
N THR A 163 16.23 6.24 -8.43
CA THR A 163 15.22 6.39 -7.37
C THR A 163 15.77 7.06 -6.13
N TYR A 164 16.98 6.70 -5.69
CA TYR A 164 17.58 7.27 -4.49
C TYR A 164 18.04 8.72 -4.69
N VAL A 165 18.36 9.12 -5.92
CA VAL A 165 18.65 10.52 -6.25
C VAL A 165 17.37 11.34 -6.22
N ASN A 166 16.28 10.80 -6.76
CA ASN A 166 14.97 11.45 -6.79
C ASN A 166 14.39 11.63 -5.39
N LEU A 167 14.42 10.57 -4.57
CA LEU A 167 13.88 10.58 -3.21
C LEU A 167 14.53 11.63 -2.30
N LYS A 168 15.84 11.92 -2.46
CA LYS A 168 16.54 12.97 -1.70
C LYS A 168 15.93 14.37 -1.87
N ARG A 169 15.18 14.59 -2.95
CA ARG A 169 14.52 15.87 -3.24
C ARG A 169 13.18 16.01 -2.51
N ILE A 170 12.62 14.91 -2.02
CA ILE A 170 11.36 14.92 -1.29
C ILE A 170 11.59 15.48 0.11
N LYS A 171 10.77 16.45 0.49
CA LYS A 171 10.75 17.05 1.82
C LYS A 171 9.39 16.77 2.46
N ALA A 172 9.42 16.22 3.68
CA ALA A 172 8.26 16.17 4.57
C ALA A 172 8.28 17.44 5.44
N ALA A 173 7.14 18.11 5.57
CA ALA A 173 7.03 19.17 6.57
C ALA A 173 7.07 18.57 7.99
N LYS A 174 7.47 19.36 8.99
CA LYS A 174 7.70 18.90 10.38
C LYS A 174 6.52 18.12 10.96
N ASP A 175 5.29 18.55 10.68
CA ASP A 175 4.05 17.96 11.20
C ASP A 175 3.19 17.29 10.11
N GLU A 176 3.82 16.85 9.01
CA GLU A 176 3.15 16.18 7.90
C GLU A 176 3.42 14.67 7.92
N LYS A 177 2.38 13.89 7.63
CA LYS A 177 2.48 12.46 7.33
C LYS A 177 2.42 12.24 5.81
N ILE A 178 3.48 11.67 5.23
CA ILE A 178 3.47 11.18 3.85
C ILE A 178 2.89 9.77 3.85
N ILE A 179 1.78 9.57 3.15
CA ILE A 179 1.16 8.26 2.97
C ILE A 179 1.50 7.74 1.58
N PHE A 180 2.16 6.59 1.52
CA PHE A 180 2.74 6.05 0.31
C PHE A 180 2.27 4.62 0.06
N PRO A 181 1.81 4.27 -1.15
CA PRO A 181 1.45 2.89 -1.47
C PRO A 181 2.70 2.03 -1.66
N GLY A 182 2.72 0.84 -1.09
CA GLY A 182 3.82 -0.10 -1.28
C GLY A 182 3.82 -0.80 -2.65
N PHE A 183 4.66 -1.84 -2.78
CA PHE A 183 4.56 -2.93 -3.75
C PHE A 183 4.86 -2.61 -5.22
N TYR A 184 4.86 -1.35 -5.66
CA TYR A 184 5.13 -1.03 -7.06
C TYR A 184 6.03 0.19 -7.26
N GLY A 185 6.54 0.29 -8.49
CA GLY A 185 7.25 1.44 -9.03
C GLY A 185 6.80 1.76 -10.45
N ILE A 186 7.46 2.75 -11.07
CA ILE A 186 7.22 3.13 -12.46
C ILE A 186 8.43 2.77 -13.32
N THR A 187 8.21 2.10 -14.43
CA THR A 187 9.24 1.82 -15.43
C THR A 187 9.68 3.10 -16.15
N PRO A 188 10.86 3.16 -16.80
CA PRO A 188 11.27 4.35 -17.58
C PRO A 188 10.28 4.77 -18.66
N SER A 189 9.48 3.84 -19.19
CA SER A 189 8.42 4.12 -20.16
C SER A 189 7.08 4.54 -19.53
N GLY A 190 7.02 4.72 -18.20
CA GLY A 190 5.85 5.23 -17.50
C GLY A 190 4.81 4.19 -17.09
N HIS A 191 5.10 2.89 -17.20
CA HIS A 191 4.18 1.82 -16.80
C HIS A 191 4.42 1.35 -15.37
N ILE A 192 3.35 0.94 -14.68
CA ILE A 192 3.45 0.33 -13.35
C ILE A 192 4.06 -1.08 -13.46
N ALA A 193 5.07 -1.35 -12.64
CA ALA A 193 5.59 -2.69 -12.42
C ALA A 193 5.67 -2.98 -10.92
N THR A 194 5.31 -4.19 -10.52
CA THR A 194 5.25 -4.59 -9.11
C THR A 194 6.52 -5.34 -8.71
N PHE A 195 6.97 -5.12 -7.48
CA PHE A 195 7.96 -5.96 -6.84
C PHE A 195 7.42 -7.40 -6.68
N SER A 196 8.30 -8.33 -6.34
CA SER A 196 7.94 -9.70 -6.00
C SER A 196 7.25 -9.76 -4.62
N ARG A 197 7.13 -10.97 -4.04
CA ARG A 197 6.51 -11.14 -2.70
C ARG A 197 7.22 -10.28 -1.66
N GLY A 198 6.46 -9.67 -0.75
CA GLY A 198 6.99 -8.71 0.23
C GLY A 198 7.25 -7.32 -0.36
N GLY A 199 6.69 -7.00 -1.52
CA GLY A 199 6.98 -5.74 -2.21
C GLY A 199 6.68 -4.47 -1.39
N SER A 200 5.67 -4.44 -0.52
CA SER A 200 5.46 -3.29 0.37
C SER A 200 6.58 -3.16 1.43
N ASP A 201 7.16 -4.28 1.88
CA ASP A 201 8.33 -4.27 2.77
C ASP A 201 9.57 -3.70 2.06
N ILE A 202 9.75 -4.10 0.78
CA ILE A 202 10.79 -3.58 -0.11
C ILE A 202 10.61 -2.06 -0.31
N THR A 203 9.38 -1.60 -0.57
CA THR A 203 9.09 -0.16 -0.69
C THR A 203 9.47 0.60 0.58
N GLY A 204 9.13 0.09 1.77
CA GLY A 204 9.54 0.68 3.05
C GLY A 204 11.05 0.84 3.16
N ALA A 205 11.82 -0.20 2.81
CA ALA A 205 13.28 -0.15 2.81
C ALA A 205 13.84 0.85 1.76
N ILE A 206 13.25 0.91 0.56
CA ILE A 206 13.63 1.87 -0.50
C ILE A 206 13.43 3.31 -0.02
N LEU A 207 12.26 3.61 0.55
CA LEU A 207 11.96 4.95 1.04
C LEU A 207 12.83 5.32 2.23
N ALA A 208 13.07 4.39 3.17
CA ALA A 208 13.96 4.63 4.31
C ALA A 208 15.36 5.02 3.85
N ARG A 209 15.93 4.27 2.90
CA ARG A 209 17.23 4.59 2.31
C ARG A 209 17.22 5.90 1.52
N GLY A 210 16.21 6.11 0.67
CA GLY A 210 16.15 7.28 -0.21
C GLY A 210 15.89 8.60 0.51
N LEU A 211 15.16 8.56 1.62
CA LEU A 211 14.85 9.71 2.46
C LEU A 211 15.84 9.89 3.61
N ASN A 212 16.83 9.00 3.73
CA ASN A 212 17.81 8.99 4.82
C ASN A 212 17.14 8.94 6.21
N ALA A 213 16.17 8.03 6.35
CA ALA A 213 15.46 7.80 7.60
C ALA A 213 16.35 7.14 8.64
N ASP A 214 16.14 7.48 9.91
CA ASP A 214 16.93 6.96 11.03
C ASP A 214 16.53 5.52 11.38
N LEU A 215 15.27 5.16 11.13
CA LEU A 215 14.71 3.84 11.42
C LEU A 215 13.62 3.47 10.41
N TYR A 216 13.62 2.21 10.02
CA TYR A 216 12.52 1.56 9.31
C TYR A 216 11.83 0.57 10.25
N GLU A 217 10.55 0.81 10.56
CA GLU A 217 9.71 -0.08 11.37
C GLU A 217 8.73 -0.83 10.46
N ASN A 218 8.69 -2.16 10.58
CA ASN A 218 7.74 -3.00 9.83
C ASN A 218 6.73 -3.62 10.80
N PHE A 219 5.48 -3.14 10.74
CA PHE A 219 4.39 -3.65 11.57
C PHE A 219 3.69 -4.81 10.86
N THR A 220 3.75 -5.98 11.50
CA THR A 220 3.15 -7.24 11.05
C THR A 220 2.23 -7.81 12.13
N ASP A 221 1.58 -8.93 11.82
CA ASP A 221 0.66 -9.70 12.67
C ASP A 221 1.35 -10.62 13.71
N VAL A 222 2.68 -10.58 13.81
CA VAL A 222 3.48 -11.31 14.80
C VAL A 222 4.38 -10.35 15.57
N ASP A 223 4.56 -10.60 16.87
CA ASP A 223 5.27 -9.69 17.78
C ASP A 223 6.79 -9.64 17.56
N ALA A 224 7.35 -10.66 16.89
CA ALA A 224 8.78 -10.77 16.66
C ALA A 224 9.09 -11.62 15.42
N ILE A 225 10.33 -11.53 14.95
CA ILE A 225 10.91 -12.59 14.15
C ILE A 225 11.22 -13.75 15.12
N PHE A 226 10.57 -14.89 14.90
CA PHE A 226 10.76 -16.09 15.71
C PHE A 226 11.80 -17.02 15.09
N SER A 227 12.45 -17.82 15.94
CA SER A 227 13.43 -18.85 15.53
C SER A 227 12.82 -19.98 14.67
N ALA A 228 11.51 -20.14 14.71
CA ALA A 228 10.73 -21.02 13.84
C ALA A 228 9.33 -20.42 13.62
N ASN A 229 8.58 -20.92 12.64
CA ASN A 229 7.21 -20.48 12.37
C ASN A 229 6.31 -20.81 13.59
N PRO A 230 5.70 -19.80 14.26
CA PRO A 230 4.87 -20.00 15.45
C PRO A 230 3.54 -20.73 15.17
N HIS A 231 3.17 -20.92 13.91
CA HIS A 231 2.02 -21.74 13.51
C HIS A 231 2.36 -23.23 13.35
N ILE A 232 3.64 -23.59 13.36
CA ILE A 232 4.14 -24.97 13.17
C ILE A 232 4.80 -25.47 14.45
N VAL A 233 5.60 -24.62 15.08
CA VAL A 233 6.32 -24.94 16.33
C VAL A 233 5.66 -24.14 17.44
N ASP A 234 5.22 -24.83 18.49
CA ASP A 234 4.67 -24.17 19.67
C ASP A 234 5.75 -23.37 20.41
N GLN A 235 5.42 -22.14 20.81
CA GLN A 235 6.26 -21.24 21.61
C GLN A 235 7.72 -21.09 21.10
N PRO A 236 7.95 -20.76 19.82
CA PRO A 236 9.30 -20.56 19.33
C PRO A 236 9.91 -19.32 20.00
N LYS A 237 11.21 -19.34 20.23
CA LYS A 237 11.88 -18.22 20.91
C LYS A 237 11.96 -17.00 19.96
N PRO A 238 11.64 -15.78 20.44
CA PRO A 238 11.80 -14.57 19.66
C PRO A 238 13.29 -14.22 19.50
N ILE A 239 13.67 -13.81 18.30
CA ILE A 239 15.00 -13.31 17.97
C ILE A 239 15.03 -11.82 18.30
N LYS A 240 15.76 -11.44 19.36
CA LYS A 240 15.85 -10.04 19.80
C LYS A 240 16.74 -9.17 18.88
N ARG A 241 17.72 -9.76 18.21
CA ARG A 241 18.66 -9.08 17.31
C ARG A 241 19.18 -10.05 16.24
N MET A 242 19.24 -9.57 15.00
CA MET A 242 19.77 -10.27 13.83
C MET A 242 20.62 -9.29 13.02
N THR A 243 21.70 -9.78 12.40
CA THR A 243 22.64 -8.99 11.58
C THR A 243 22.98 -9.75 10.31
#